data_AF-A0A354I7D6-F1
#
_entry.id   AF-A0A354I7D6-F1
#
_cell.length_a   1.000
_cell.length_b   1.000
_cell.length_c   1.000
_cell.angle_alpha   90.00
_cell.angle_beta   90.00
_cell.angle_gamma   90.00
#
_symmetry.space_group_name_H-M   'P 1'
#
loop_
_entity.id
_entity.type
_entity.pdbx_description
1 polymer ?
#
loop_
_entity_poly.entity_id
_entity_poly.type
_entity_poly.pdbx_seq_one_letter_code
_entity_poly.pdbx_strand_id
1 'polypeptide(L)'
;MLLLPLPFLFYMDEVQKERYHSWYRIAEILLAVECIVFSGMNYFHLCDFANDFLPVMVCFLLFALVMAGTILADIFRGFIREYVVIAVGMTCIWMVMLVKVVSYIQRGNVQSDVVLPAGLIVLLVLAAANTIHGLINMERKRQQALMASEAKGRFLANMSHEIRTPINAVLGMDAMILRECTDVAIREYAMDIQNAGQNLLALINDILDLSKIESGKLEIIPEEYDFSSLLHDIMNMITMKAKDKGLAVELSVDETLPSRFWGDDIRLRQILVNIMNNAVKYTEKGSVSLTVTGTDAEDGDSM
;
A
#
# COMPACT_ATOMS: atom_id res chain seq x y z
N MET A 1 -14.48 14.53 35.41
CA MET A 1 -13.69 15.71 35.00
C MET A 1 -12.20 15.40 34.90
N LEU A 2 -11.58 14.70 35.88
CA LEU A 2 -10.14 14.40 35.85
C LEU A 2 -9.65 13.58 34.64
N LEU A 3 -10.43 12.62 34.12
CA LEU A 3 -10.03 11.75 33.00
C LEU A 3 -10.26 12.36 31.60
N LEU A 4 -10.90 13.51 31.52
CA LEU A 4 -11.24 14.20 30.27
C LEU A 4 -10.03 14.51 29.34
N PRO A 5 -8.79 14.74 29.84
CA PRO A 5 -7.65 14.99 28.97
C PRO A 5 -7.10 13.75 28.24
N LEU A 6 -7.35 12.53 28.74
CA LEU A 6 -6.72 11.30 28.22
C LEU A 6 -7.07 11.02 26.74
N PRO A 7 -8.36 11.05 26.31
CA PRO A 7 -8.69 10.83 24.89
C PRO A 7 -8.03 11.83 23.95
N PHE A 8 -7.77 13.06 24.42
CA PHE A 8 -7.12 14.09 23.62
C PHE A 8 -5.61 13.87 23.46
N LEU A 9 -4.94 13.24 24.44
CA LEU A 9 -3.54 12.86 24.29
C LEU A 9 -3.37 11.79 23.22
N PHE A 10 -4.21 10.75 23.24
CA PHE A 10 -4.23 9.72 22.19
C PHE A 10 -4.51 10.31 20.81
N TYR A 11 -5.53 11.17 20.71
CA TYR A 11 -5.87 11.83 19.46
C TYR A 11 -4.70 12.67 18.91
N MET A 12 -3.97 13.36 19.79
CA MET A 12 -2.86 14.20 19.37
C MET A 12 -1.61 13.42 19.00
N ASP A 13 -1.38 12.29 19.66
CA ASP A 13 -0.32 11.36 19.26
C ASP A 13 -0.58 10.81 17.84
N GLU A 14 -1.83 10.45 17.54
CA GLU A 14 -2.25 9.98 16.22
C GLU A 14 -2.16 11.09 15.15
N VAL A 15 -2.69 12.30 15.45
CA VAL A 15 -2.60 13.47 14.56
C VAL A 15 -1.14 13.86 14.29
N GLN A 16 -0.26 13.69 15.28
CA GLN A 16 1.17 13.95 15.12
C GLN A 16 1.95 12.74 14.59
N LYS A 17 1.27 11.66 14.17
CA LYS A 17 1.90 10.46 13.57
C LYS A 17 2.96 9.86 14.49
N GLU A 18 2.65 9.76 15.78
CA GLU A 18 3.50 9.14 16.82
C GLU A 18 4.88 9.82 17.05
N ARG A 19 5.11 11.01 16.47
CA ARG A 19 6.40 11.71 16.56
C ARG A 19 6.83 12.04 17.99
N TYR A 20 5.87 12.17 18.91
CA TYR A 20 6.10 12.46 20.32
C TYR A 20 5.51 11.39 21.25
N HIS A 21 5.31 10.17 20.75
CA HIS A 21 4.67 9.06 21.48
C HIS A 21 5.23 8.84 22.89
N SER A 22 6.55 8.97 23.06
CA SER A 22 7.18 8.83 24.39
C SER A 22 6.76 9.93 25.37
N TRP A 23 6.59 11.17 24.91
CA TRP A 23 6.12 12.28 25.73
C TRP A 23 4.64 12.13 26.09
N TYR A 24 3.82 11.68 25.15
CA TYR A 24 2.40 11.41 25.38
C TYR A 24 2.20 10.26 26.38
N ARG A 25 2.95 9.16 26.27
CA ARG A 25 2.92 8.07 27.26
C ARG A 25 3.33 8.51 28.66
N ILE A 26 4.36 9.35 28.78
CA ILE A 26 4.77 9.90 30.09
C ILE A 26 3.62 10.74 30.68
N ALA A 27 2.99 11.59 29.86
CA ALA A 27 1.87 12.42 30.30
C ALA A 27 0.66 11.59 30.74
N GLU A 28 0.33 10.53 30.02
CA GLU A 28 -0.75 9.58 30.37
C GLU A 28 -0.50 8.90 31.71
N ILE A 29 0.73 8.40 31.93
CA ILE A 29 1.11 7.76 33.19
C ILE A 29 1.01 8.76 34.35
N LEU A 30 1.51 9.98 34.17
CA LEU A 30 1.44 11.03 35.19
C LEU A 30 0.00 11.39 35.53
N LEU A 31 -0.86 11.59 34.53
CA LEU A 31 -2.29 11.85 34.72
C LEU A 31 -3.00 10.71 35.43
N ALA A 32 -2.67 9.45 35.08
CA ALA A 32 -3.24 8.28 35.74
C ALA A 32 -2.83 8.20 37.22
N VAL A 33 -1.56 8.46 37.53
CA VAL A 33 -1.05 8.51 38.91
C VAL A 33 -1.75 9.61 39.70
N GLU A 34 -1.89 10.83 39.16
CA GLU A 34 -2.62 11.92 39.81
C GLU A 34 -4.08 11.54 40.08
N CYS A 35 -4.76 10.93 39.11
CA CYS A 35 -6.12 10.46 39.28
C CYS A 35 -6.24 9.46 40.44
N ILE A 36 -5.30 8.52 40.57
CA ILE A 36 -5.28 7.54 41.65
C ILE A 36 -5.03 8.23 43.00
N VAL A 37 -4.04 9.12 43.08
CA VAL A 37 -3.68 9.84 44.30
C VAL A 37 -4.85 10.68 44.81
N PHE A 38 -5.46 11.50 43.96
CA PHE A 38 -6.59 12.34 44.35
C PHE A 38 -7.83 11.53 44.68
N SER A 39 -8.06 10.41 43.98
CA SER A 39 -9.17 9.49 44.32
C SER A 39 -8.97 8.85 45.70
N GLY A 40 -7.74 8.49 46.03
CA GLY A 40 -7.36 8.01 47.37
C GLY A 40 -7.56 9.09 48.44
N MET A 41 -7.11 10.32 48.19
CA MET A 41 -7.29 11.44 49.13
C MET A 41 -8.77 11.72 49.40
N ASN A 42 -9.62 11.65 48.37
CA ASN A 42 -11.07 11.81 48.53
C ASN A 42 -11.71 10.65 49.31
N TYR A 43 -11.24 9.41 49.10
CA TYR A 43 -11.70 8.25 49.88
C TYR A 43 -11.42 8.40 51.38
N PHE A 44 -10.28 9.01 51.74
CA PHE A 44 -9.91 9.30 53.13
C PHE A 44 -10.49 10.63 53.67
N HIS A 45 -11.39 11.29 52.93
CA HIS A 45 -11.98 12.60 53.29
C HIS A 45 -10.95 13.72 53.52
N LEU A 46 -9.77 13.64 52.90
CA LEU A 46 -8.71 14.65 52.99
C LEU A 46 -8.89 15.80 51.97
N CYS A 47 -9.60 15.54 50.88
CA CYS A 47 -10.02 16.52 49.86
C CYS A 47 -11.43 16.16 49.38
N ASP A 48 -12.25 17.15 49.02
CA ASP A 48 -13.60 16.92 48.50
C ASP A 48 -13.67 17.29 47.02
N PHE A 49 -13.85 16.30 46.14
CA PHE A 49 -13.90 16.51 44.68
C PHE A 49 -14.99 17.49 44.23
N ALA A 50 -16.05 17.68 45.02
CA ALA A 50 -17.13 18.59 44.66
C ALA A 50 -16.75 20.06 44.90
N ASN A 51 -15.84 20.33 45.84
CA ASN A 51 -15.53 21.68 46.34
C ASN A 51 -14.09 22.12 46.02
N ASP A 52 -13.16 21.18 45.87
CA ASP A 52 -11.75 21.47 45.60
C ASP A 52 -11.44 21.45 44.10
N PHE A 53 -11.14 22.62 43.53
CA PHE A 53 -10.75 22.77 42.14
C PHE A 53 -9.26 22.44 41.88
N LEU A 54 -8.46 22.31 42.95
CA LEU A 54 -7.03 22.08 42.90
C LEU A 54 -6.63 20.81 42.10
N PRO A 55 -7.26 19.63 42.28
CA PRO A 55 -6.93 18.43 41.52
C PRO A 55 -7.15 18.59 40.02
N VAL A 56 -8.25 19.24 39.65
CA VAL A 56 -8.60 19.49 38.24
C VAL A 56 -7.60 20.45 37.61
N MET A 57 -7.20 21.50 38.32
CA MET A 57 -6.21 22.46 37.83
C MET A 57 -4.86 21.82 37.53
N VAL A 58 -4.36 20.95 38.42
CA VAL A 58 -3.06 20.27 38.25
C VAL A 58 -3.06 19.39 37.00
N CYS A 59 -4.08 18.54 36.82
CA CYS A 59 -4.19 17.69 35.63
C CYS A 59 -4.24 18.49 34.32
N PHE A 60 -4.97 19.62 34.32
CA PHE A 60 -5.06 20.47 33.13
C PHE A 60 -3.78 21.22 32.79
N LEU A 61 -3.02 21.68 33.80
CA LEU A 61 -1.73 22.34 33.60
C LEU A 61 -0.69 21.37 33.03
N LEU A 62 -0.64 20.14 33.54
CA LEU A 62 0.25 19.10 33.03
C LEU A 62 -0.08 18.76 31.57
N PHE A 63 -1.37 18.56 31.27
CA PHE A 63 -1.86 18.35 29.91
C PHE A 63 -1.50 19.51 28.96
N ALA A 64 -1.76 20.75 29.38
CA ALA A 64 -1.48 21.94 28.57
C ALA A 64 0.02 22.12 28.29
N LEU A 65 0.88 21.81 29.26
CA LEU A 65 2.33 21.95 29.12
C LEU A 65 2.90 20.98 28.09
N VAL A 66 2.55 19.69 28.17
CA VAL A 66 3.01 18.66 27.23
C VAL A 66 2.60 19.02 25.82
N MET A 67 1.33 19.37 25.66
CA MET A 67 0.75 19.73 24.38
C MET A 67 1.31 21.04 23.80
N ALA A 68 1.49 22.08 24.61
CA ALA A 68 2.12 23.31 24.15
C ALA A 68 3.55 23.05 23.67
N GLY A 69 4.28 22.18 24.37
CA GLY A 69 5.62 21.74 23.98
C GLY A 69 5.65 21.03 22.62
N THR A 70 4.75 20.06 22.39
CA THR A 70 4.69 19.32 21.12
C THR A 70 4.23 20.20 19.96
N ILE A 71 3.24 21.07 20.19
CA ILE A 71 2.76 22.02 19.16
C ILE A 71 3.85 23.03 18.81
N LEU A 72 4.55 23.61 19.79
CA LEU A 72 5.65 24.54 19.54
C LEU A 72 6.78 23.85 18.76
N ALA A 73 7.16 22.63 19.14
CA ALA A 73 8.16 21.85 18.41
C ALA A 73 7.77 21.64 16.92
N ASP A 74 6.50 21.40 16.65
CA ASP A 74 5.97 21.24 15.29
C ASP A 74 5.84 22.56 14.51
N ILE A 75 5.65 23.69 15.20
CA ILE A 75 5.75 25.03 14.58
C ILE A 75 7.18 25.26 14.08
N PHE A 76 8.19 25.01 14.93
CA PHE A 76 9.59 25.20 14.56
C PHE A 76 10.06 24.25 13.46
N ARG A 77 9.48 23.04 13.41
CA ARG A 77 9.82 22.03 12.39
C ARG A 77 8.96 22.11 11.12
N GLY A 78 7.96 23.00 11.07
CA GLY A 78 7.11 23.22 9.89
C GLY A 78 6.01 22.17 9.66
N PHE A 79 5.80 21.24 10.60
CA PHE A 79 4.83 20.15 10.47
C PHE A 79 3.41 20.52 10.88
N ILE A 80 3.19 21.72 11.45
CA ILE A 80 1.88 22.12 11.96
C ILE A 80 0.80 22.26 10.88
N ARG A 81 1.17 22.39 9.60
CA ARG A 81 0.24 22.62 8.48
C ARG A 81 -0.87 21.57 8.38
N GLU A 82 -0.62 20.35 8.84
CA GLU A 82 -1.57 19.23 8.77
C GLU A 82 -2.69 19.32 9.83
N TYR A 83 -2.50 20.10 10.90
CA TYR A 83 -3.44 20.15 12.03
C TYR A 83 -3.62 21.55 12.65
N VAL A 84 -3.34 22.62 11.89
CA VAL A 84 -3.47 24.03 12.34
C VAL A 84 -4.82 24.30 13.00
N VAL A 85 -5.92 23.81 12.41
CA VAL A 85 -7.28 24.03 12.92
C VAL A 85 -7.46 23.43 14.32
N ILE A 86 -6.91 22.25 14.56
CA ILE A 86 -6.94 21.56 15.86
C ILE A 86 -6.08 22.31 16.88
N ALA A 87 -4.87 22.73 16.48
CA ALA A 87 -3.97 23.50 17.34
C ALA A 87 -4.61 24.81 17.79
N VAL A 88 -5.26 25.54 16.87
CA VAL A 88 -6.02 26.76 17.21
C VAL A 88 -7.15 26.46 18.18
N GLY A 89 -7.95 25.41 17.94
CA GLY A 89 -9.02 24.99 18.85
C GLY A 89 -8.52 24.68 20.26
N MET A 90 -7.37 24.02 20.39
CA MET A 90 -6.75 23.70 21.68
C MET A 90 -6.23 24.94 22.40
N THR A 91 -5.62 25.88 21.68
CA THR A 91 -5.17 27.15 22.28
C THR A 91 -6.35 27.96 22.84
N CYS A 92 -7.51 27.95 22.18
CA CYS A 92 -8.73 28.58 22.68
C CYS A 92 -9.21 27.93 24.00
N ILE A 93 -9.19 26.60 24.09
CA ILE A 93 -9.56 25.87 25.32
C ILE A 93 -8.60 26.19 26.47
N TRP A 94 -7.28 26.24 26.20
CA TRP A 94 -6.31 26.63 27.22
C TRP A 94 -6.48 28.06 27.69
N MET A 95 -6.80 29.00 26.80
CA MET A 95 -7.09 30.38 27.19
C MET A 95 -8.30 30.45 28.13
N VAL A 96 -9.38 29.72 27.83
CA VAL A 96 -10.56 29.62 28.71
C VAL A 96 -10.19 29.00 30.06
N MET A 97 -9.35 27.96 30.06
CA MET A 97 -8.89 27.32 31.30
C MET A 97 -8.00 28.23 32.14
N LEU A 98 -7.09 28.97 31.51
CA LEU A 98 -6.20 29.90 32.18
C LEU A 98 -7.00 31.01 32.89
N VAL A 99 -8.05 31.53 32.25
CA VAL A 99 -8.96 32.50 32.88
C VAL A 99 -9.64 31.91 34.12
N LYS A 100 -10.03 30.62 34.09
CA LYS A 100 -10.63 29.94 35.26
C LYS A 100 -9.65 29.71 36.40
N VAL A 101 -8.40 29.36 36.08
CA VAL A 101 -7.34 29.21 37.08
C VAL A 101 -7.09 30.54 37.79
N VAL A 102 -6.97 31.64 37.03
CA VAL A 102 -6.77 32.98 37.58
C VAL A 102 -7.96 33.42 38.44
N SER A 103 -9.20 33.16 38.00
CA SER A 103 -10.39 33.54 38.77
C SER A 103 -10.53 32.76 40.07
N TYR A 104 -10.17 31.47 40.08
CA TYR A 104 -10.13 30.64 41.28
C TYR A 104 -9.14 31.19 42.31
N ILE A 105 -7.92 31.53 41.88
CA ILE A 105 -6.87 32.09 42.76
C ILE A 105 -7.30 33.45 43.34
N GLN A 106 -7.99 34.29 42.57
CA GLN A 106 -8.38 35.64 43.02
C GLN A 106 -9.63 35.69 43.89
N ARG A 107 -10.65 34.86 43.61
CA ARG A 107 -11.99 34.97 44.22
C ARG A 107 -12.36 33.78 45.10
N GLY A 108 -11.53 32.73 45.15
CA GLY A 108 -11.79 31.52 45.94
C GLY A 108 -12.99 30.69 45.48
N ASN A 109 -13.61 31.05 44.36
CA ASN A 109 -14.77 30.34 43.81
C ASN A 109 -14.73 30.37 42.28
N VAL A 110 -15.11 29.25 41.66
CA VAL A 110 -15.21 29.11 40.20
C VAL A 110 -16.67 29.28 39.82
N GLN A 111 -16.96 30.29 39.01
CA GLN A 111 -18.31 30.50 38.49
C GLN A 111 -18.69 29.32 37.56
N SER A 112 -19.87 28.73 37.77
CA SER A 112 -20.38 27.65 36.91
C SER A 112 -20.73 28.22 35.55
N ASP A 113 -20.07 27.74 34.49
CA ASP A 113 -20.18 28.35 33.18
C ASP A 113 -20.14 27.32 32.04
N VAL A 114 -21.07 27.51 31.10
CA VAL A 114 -21.32 26.71 29.88
C VAL A 114 -20.12 26.72 28.90
N VAL A 115 -19.15 27.62 29.12
CA VAL A 115 -18.06 27.93 28.19
C VAL A 115 -17.11 26.75 27.95
N LEU A 116 -16.78 25.94 28.97
CA LEU A 116 -15.89 24.78 28.80
C LEU A 116 -16.51 23.65 27.96
N PRO A 117 -17.70 23.14 28.28
CA PRO A 117 -18.35 22.14 27.43
C PRO A 117 -18.61 22.69 26.02
N ALA A 118 -18.94 23.98 25.85
CA ALA A 118 -19.06 24.60 24.53
C ALA A 118 -17.74 24.59 23.73
N GLY A 119 -16.62 24.95 24.36
CA GLY A 119 -15.30 24.90 23.71
C GLY A 119 -14.88 23.48 23.30
N LEU A 120 -15.24 22.49 24.12
CA LEU A 120 -14.95 21.08 23.84
C LEU A 120 -15.79 20.55 22.66
N ILE A 121 -17.06 20.95 22.58
CA ILE A 121 -17.91 20.66 21.41
C ILE A 121 -17.30 21.29 20.15
N VAL A 122 -16.86 22.54 20.22
CA VAL A 122 -16.20 23.21 19.08
C VAL A 122 -14.94 22.47 18.65
N LEU A 123 -14.08 22.05 19.57
CA LEU A 123 -12.88 21.27 19.24
C LEU A 123 -13.23 19.93 18.58
N LEU A 124 -14.24 19.21 19.09
CA LEU A 124 -14.71 17.95 18.50
C LEU A 124 -15.26 18.15 17.08
N VAL A 125 -16.03 19.22 16.86
CA VAL A 125 -16.55 19.57 15.53
C VAL A 125 -15.40 19.88 14.56
N LEU A 126 -14.39 20.64 15.00
CA LEU A 126 -13.22 20.95 14.19
C LEU A 126 -12.36 19.72 13.89
N ALA A 127 -12.18 18.84 14.87
CA ALA A 127 -11.48 17.56 14.70
C ALA A 127 -12.20 16.66 13.68
N ALA A 128 -13.53 16.53 13.80
CA ALA A 128 -14.36 15.78 12.86
C ALA A 128 -14.34 16.40 11.45
N ALA A 129 -14.37 17.74 11.34
CA ALA A 129 -14.26 18.40 10.05
C ALA A 129 -12.90 18.12 9.38
N ASN A 130 -11.81 18.12 10.16
CA ASN A 130 -10.47 17.83 9.64
C ASN A 130 -10.35 16.38 9.14
N THR A 131 -10.89 15.41 9.89
CA THR A 131 -10.86 13.99 9.48
C THR A 131 -11.70 13.76 8.23
N ILE A 132 -12.90 14.35 8.14
CA ILE A 132 -13.77 14.27 6.95
C ILE A 132 -13.07 14.89 5.73
N HIS A 133 -12.45 16.06 5.87
CA HIS A 133 -11.68 16.66 4.79
C HIS A 133 -10.51 15.78 4.33
N GLY A 134 -9.82 15.14 5.26
CA GLY A 134 -8.77 14.17 4.98
C GLY A 134 -9.29 12.98 4.16
N LEU A 135 -10.41 12.38 4.59
CA LEU A 135 -11.04 11.25 3.92
C LEU A 135 -11.50 11.60 2.49
N ILE A 136 -12.17 12.73 2.31
CA ILE A 136 -12.63 13.19 0.99
C ILE A 136 -11.44 13.43 0.05
N ASN A 137 -10.36 14.03 0.56
CA ASN A 137 -9.16 14.26 -0.25
C ASN A 137 -8.47 12.95 -0.64
N MET A 138 -8.41 11.96 0.26
CA MET A 138 -7.86 10.64 -0.05
C MET A 138 -8.72 9.93 -1.11
N GLU A 139 -10.04 9.95 -0.97
CA GLU A 139 -10.94 9.32 -1.93
C GLU A 139 -10.85 10.00 -3.30
N ARG A 140 -10.78 11.34 -3.36
CA ARG A 140 -10.57 12.06 -4.62
C ARG A 140 -9.25 11.67 -5.30
N LYS A 141 -8.16 11.57 -4.54
CA LYS A 141 -6.86 11.12 -5.07
C LYS A 141 -6.92 9.68 -5.57
N ARG A 142 -7.59 8.79 -4.83
CA ARG A 142 -7.82 7.40 -5.23
C ARG A 142 -8.60 7.33 -6.54
N GLN A 143 -9.70 8.07 -6.67
CA GLN A 143 -10.51 8.12 -7.89
C GLN A 143 -9.70 8.65 -9.08
N GLN A 144 -8.91 9.71 -8.90
CA GLN A 144 -8.04 10.23 -9.95
C GLN A 144 -7.00 9.18 -10.40
N ALA A 145 -6.40 8.45 -9.46
CA ALA A 145 -5.45 7.38 -9.78
C ALA A 145 -6.13 6.23 -10.55
N LEU A 146 -7.34 5.83 -10.14
CA LEU A 146 -8.12 4.79 -10.82
C LEU A 146 -8.49 5.22 -12.26
N MET A 147 -8.99 6.45 -12.44
CA MET A 147 -9.33 6.97 -13.77
C MET A 147 -8.09 7.05 -14.68
N ALA A 148 -6.94 7.48 -14.14
CA ALA A 148 -5.69 7.52 -14.88
C ALA A 148 -5.23 6.11 -15.29
N SER A 149 -5.32 5.14 -14.38
CA SER A 149 -5.00 3.73 -14.66
C SER A 149 -5.90 3.14 -15.74
N GLU A 150 -7.20 3.42 -15.68
CA GLU A 150 -8.15 2.92 -16.69
C GLU A 150 -7.90 3.58 -18.07
N ALA A 151 -7.65 4.88 -18.11
CA ALA A 151 -7.32 5.59 -19.34
C ALA A 151 -6.02 5.07 -19.97
N LYS A 152 -4.99 4.81 -19.16
CA LYS A 152 -3.75 4.14 -19.59
C LYS A 152 -4.04 2.77 -20.20
N GLY A 153 -4.90 1.98 -19.55
CA GLY A 153 -5.31 0.67 -20.06
C GLY A 153 -6.00 0.72 -21.41
N ARG A 154 -6.98 1.62 -21.58
CA ARG A 154 -7.68 1.80 -22.86
C ARG A 154 -6.74 2.30 -23.96
N PHE A 155 -5.85 3.22 -23.63
CA PHE A 155 -4.85 3.73 -24.57
C PHE A 155 -3.95 2.61 -25.08
N LEU A 156 -3.39 1.79 -24.19
CA LEU A 156 -2.51 0.68 -24.57
C LEU A 156 -3.25 -0.36 -25.41
N ALA A 157 -4.49 -0.71 -25.04
CA ALA A 157 -5.33 -1.64 -25.81
C ALA A 157 -5.56 -1.17 -27.25
N ASN A 158 -5.92 0.10 -27.43
CA ASN A 158 -6.12 0.69 -28.75
C ASN A 158 -4.82 0.72 -29.56
N MET A 159 -3.72 1.15 -28.93
CA MET A 159 -2.41 1.17 -29.58
C MET A 159 -1.96 -0.21 -30.04
N SER A 160 -2.23 -1.27 -29.27
CA SER A 160 -1.90 -2.64 -29.68
C SER A 160 -2.60 -3.04 -30.98
N HIS A 161 -3.89 -2.73 -31.13
CA HIS A 161 -4.61 -2.98 -32.38
C HIS A 161 -4.07 -2.18 -33.56
N GLU A 162 -3.76 -0.90 -33.34
CA GLU A 162 -3.20 -0.02 -34.38
C GLU A 162 -1.78 -0.42 -34.78
N ILE A 163 -0.98 -0.99 -33.87
CA ILE A 163 0.37 -1.47 -34.17
C ILE A 163 0.34 -2.88 -34.80
N ARG A 164 -0.58 -3.76 -34.37
CA ARG A 164 -0.69 -5.13 -34.89
C ARG A 164 -0.99 -5.15 -36.38
N THR A 165 -1.83 -4.24 -36.85
CA THR A 165 -2.26 -4.17 -38.26
C THR A 165 -1.09 -3.95 -39.24
N PRO A 166 -0.25 -2.90 -39.10
CA PRO A 166 0.90 -2.69 -39.96
C PRO A 166 1.98 -3.77 -39.79
N ILE A 167 2.21 -4.27 -38.57
CA ILE A 167 3.18 -5.36 -38.36
C ILE A 167 2.75 -6.63 -39.10
N ASN A 168 1.47 -7.01 -38.99
CA ASN A 168 0.96 -8.20 -39.69
C ASN A 168 1.03 -8.03 -41.22
N ALA A 169 0.86 -6.81 -41.74
CA ALA A 169 1.05 -6.55 -43.16
C ALA A 169 2.53 -6.73 -43.57
N VAL A 170 3.48 -6.19 -42.79
CA VAL A 170 4.92 -6.36 -43.03
C VAL A 170 5.31 -7.84 -42.95
N LEU A 171 4.87 -8.56 -41.92
CA LEU A 171 5.12 -10.00 -41.77
C LEU A 171 4.48 -10.81 -42.90
N GLY A 172 3.31 -10.38 -43.40
CA GLY A 172 2.66 -11.01 -44.56
C GLY A 172 3.48 -10.86 -45.84
N MET A 173 4.03 -9.67 -46.09
CA MET A 173 4.93 -9.43 -47.23
C MET A 173 6.25 -10.19 -47.09
N ASP A 174 6.81 -10.18 -45.88
CA ASP A 174 8.03 -10.93 -45.55
C ASP A 174 7.87 -12.44 -45.76
N ALA A 175 6.72 -12.99 -45.38
CA ALA A 175 6.38 -14.39 -45.65
C ALA A 175 6.30 -14.71 -47.15
N MET A 176 5.89 -13.77 -48.01
CA MET A 176 5.93 -13.94 -49.47
C MET A 176 7.39 -13.94 -49.96
N ILE A 177 8.24 -13.05 -49.46
CA ILE A 177 9.67 -13.00 -49.79
C ILE A 177 10.35 -14.32 -49.41
N LEU A 178 10.11 -14.83 -48.20
CA LEU A 178 10.66 -16.12 -47.73
C LEU A 178 10.25 -17.31 -48.60
N ARG A 179 9.09 -17.22 -49.25
CA ARG A 179 8.52 -18.27 -50.11
C ARG A 179 9.03 -18.20 -51.55
N GLU A 180 9.21 -17.01 -52.10
CA GLU A 180 9.56 -16.80 -53.51
C GLU A 180 11.06 -16.59 -53.74
N CYS A 181 11.79 -16.07 -52.76
CA CYS A 181 13.19 -15.71 -52.93
C CYS A 181 14.11 -16.94 -52.87
N THR A 182 14.97 -17.08 -53.87
CA THR A 182 15.99 -18.13 -53.97
C THR A 182 17.37 -17.68 -53.51
N ASP A 183 17.57 -16.37 -53.31
CA ASP A 183 18.82 -15.80 -52.79
C ASP A 183 18.92 -16.03 -51.27
N VAL A 184 20.00 -16.66 -50.84
CA VAL A 184 20.24 -17.03 -49.44
C VAL A 184 20.35 -15.80 -48.54
N ALA A 185 21.02 -14.73 -48.99
CA ALA A 185 21.23 -13.53 -48.19
C ALA A 185 19.91 -12.75 -47.98
N ILE A 186 19.07 -12.67 -49.01
CA ILE A 186 17.74 -12.04 -48.90
C ILE A 186 16.83 -12.86 -47.99
N ARG A 187 16.92 -14.20 -48.04
CA ARG A 187 16.19 -15.08 -47.12
C ARG A 187 16.60 -14.86 -45.67
N GLU A 188 17.89 -14.64 -45.41
CA GLU A 188 18.40 -14.35 -44.06
C GLU A 188 17.87 -13.02 -43.54
N TYR A 189 17.90 -11.95 -44.35
CA TYR A 189 17.29 -10.67 -43.98
C TYR A 189 15.79 -10.77 -43.71
N ALA A 190 15.07 -11.56 -44.51
CA ALA A 190 13.65 -11.79 -44.29
C ALA A 190 13.38 -12.54 -42.98
N MET A 191 14.18 -13.57 -42.64
CA MET A 191 14.09 -14.22 -41.33
C MET A 191 14.33 -13.25 -40.16
N ASP A 192 15.30 -12.33 -40.30
CA ASP A 192 15.56 -11.32 -39.27
C ASP A 192 14.37 -10.37 -39.09
N ILE A 193 13.71 -9.96 -40.17
CA ILE A 193 12.48 -9.16 -40.14
C ILE A 193 11.36 -9.93 -39.45
N GLN A 194 11.16 -11.21 -39.81
CA GLN A 194 10.16 -12.06 -39.18
C GLN A 194 10.37 -12.17 -37.66
N ASN A 195 11.61 -12.45 -37.24
CA ASN A 195 11.98 -12.56 -35.83
C ASN A 195 11.76 -11.23 -35.09
N ALA A 196 12.17 -10.11 -35.69
CA ALA A 196 11.97 -8.79 -35.10
C ALA A 196 10.48 -8.43 -34.95
N GLY A 197 9.65 -8.73 -35.96
CA GLY A 197 8.21 -8.49 -35.91
C GLY A 197 7.52 -9.34 -34.85
N GLN A 198 7.88 -10.63 -34.75
CA GLN A 198 7.32 -11.51 -33.72
C GLN A 198 7.73 -11.08 -32.30
N ASN A 199 8.98 -10.65 -32.12
CA ASN A 199 9.45 -10.10 -30.85
C ASN A 199 8.70 -8.82 -30.47
N LEU A 200 8.44 -7.93 -31.44
CA LEU A 200 7.69 -6.70 -31.19
C LEU A 200 6.23 -7.00 -30.78
N LEU A 201 5.57 -7.96 -31.43
CA LEU A 201 4.23 -8.40 -31.04
C LEU A 201 4.20 -8.98 -29.63
N ALA A 202 5.21 -9.78 -29.25
CA ALA A 202 5.34 -10.31 -27.90
C ALA A 202 5.47 -9.18 -26.86
N LEU A 203 6.35 -8.19 -27.10
CA LEU A 203 6.53 -7.04 -26.20
C LEU A 203 5.25 -6.22 -26.03
N ILE A 204 4.49 -6.03 -27.10
CA ILE A 204 3.21 -5.31 -27.05
C ILE A 204 2.20 -6.10 -26.20
N ASN A 205 2.11 -7.41 -26.37
CA ASN A 205 1.23 -8.26 -25.56
C ASN A 205 1.65 -8.24 -24.07
N ASP A 206 2.95 -8.25 -23.77
CA ASP A 206 3.45 -8.16 -22.40
C ASP A 206 3.05 -6.83 -21.73
N ILE A 207 3.14 -5.71 -22.47
CA ILE A 207 2.71 -4.39 -21.98
C ILE A 207 1.20 -4.35 -21.72
N LEU A 208 0.41 -4.99 -22.58
CA LEU A 208 -1.05 -5.10 -22.39
C LEU A 208 -1.40 -5.94 -21.17
N ASP A 209 -0.75 -7.09 -20.99
CA ASP A 209 -0.98 -7.96 -19.85
C ASP A 209 -0.60 -7.26 -18.54
N LEU A 210 0.52 -6.53 -18.51
CA LEU A 210 0.89 -5.69 -17.37
C LEU A 210 -0.20 -4.65 -17.03
N SER A 211 -0.76 -4.01 -18.05
CA SER A 211 -1.83 -3.02 -17.89
C SER A 211 -3.13 -3.63 -17.34
N LYS A 212 -3.47 -4.87 -17.75
CA LYS A 212 -4.61 -5.62 -17.18
C LYS A 212 -4.36 -5.99 -15.71
N ILE A 213 -3.12 -6.37 -15.37
CA ILE A 213 -2.71 -6.67 -13.99
C ILE A 213 -2.81 -5.42 -13.11
N GLU A 214 -2.24 -4.29 -13.54
CA GLU A 214 -2.29 -3.01 -12.78
C GLU A 214 -3.73 -2.53 -12.53
N SER A 215 -4.65 -2.83 -13.45
CA SER A 215 -6.06 -2.46 -13.34
C SER A 215 -6.95 -3.51 -12.66
N GLY A 216 -6.39 -4.66 -12.24
CA GLY A 216 -7.14 -5.76 -11.63
C GLY A 216 -8.13 -6.44 -12.57
N LYS A 217 -7.95 -6.30 -13.89
CA LYS A 217 -8.81 -6.87 -14.95
C LYS A 217 -8.24 -8.15 -15.55
N LEU A 218 -7.13 -8.67 -15.02
CA LEU A 218 -6.60 -9.96 -15.43
C LEU A 218 -7.46 -11.06 -14.81
N GLU A 219 -8.18 -11.80 -15.66
CA GLU A 219 -8.91 -13.00 -15.25
C GLU A 219 -8.03 -14.23 -15.49
N ILE A 220 -7.91 -15.07 -14.47
CA ILE A 220 -7.31 -16.40 -14.57
C ILE A 220 -8.42 -17.35 -15.03
N ILE A 221 -8.15 -18.12 -16.08
CA ILE A 221 -9.11 -19.07 -16.64
C ILE A 221 -8.65 -20.46 -16.22
N PRO A 222 -9.17 -21.03 -15.12
CA PRO A 222 -8.76 -22.34 -14.68
C PRO A 222 -9.42 -23.42 -15.54
N GLU A 223 -8.61 -24.29 -16.11
CA GLU A 223 -9.03 -25.46 -16.87
C GLU A 223 -8.21 -26.69 -16.49
N GLU A 224 -8.69 -27.87 -16.87
CA GLU A 224 -7.92 -29.10 -16.69
C GLU A 224 -6.86 -29.20 -17.79
N TYR A 225 -5.59 -29.27 -17.40
CA TYR A 225 -4.48 -29.37 -18.34
C TYR A 225 -3.50 -30.48 -17.96
N ASP A 226 -2.83 -31.03 -18.98
CA ASP A 226 -1.75 -32.00 -18.80
C ASP A 226 -0.43 -31.26 -18.59
N PHE A 227 0.06 -31.30 -17.35
CA PHE A 227 1.27 -30.62 -16.95
C PHE A 227 2.53 -31.25 -17.55
N SER A 228 2.52 -32.56 -17.80
CA SER A 228 3.65 -33.25 -18.45
C SER A 228 3.80 -32.78 -19.90
N SER A 229 2.68 -32.65 -20.62
CA SER A 229 2.66 -32.10 -21.97
C SER A 229 3.12 -30.63 -21.99
N LEU A 230 2.66 -29.81 -21.05
CA LEU A 230 3.08 -28.42 -20.92
C LEU A 230 4.60 -28.28 -20.69
N LEU A 231 5.16 -29.05 -19.75
CA LEU A 231 6.60 -29.05 -19.49
C LEU A 231 7.38 -29.51 -20.72
N HIS A 232 6.95 -30.57 -21.39
CA HIS A 232 7.61 -31.10 -22.58
C HIS A 232 7.71 -30.06 -23.70
N ASP A 233 6.64 -29.33 -23.99
CA ASP A 233 6.65 -28.25 -24.98
C ASP A 233 7.66 -27.15 -24.64
N ILE A 234 7.69 -26.73 -23.37
CA ILE A 234 8.57 -25.66 -22.90
C ILE A 234 10.02 -26.13 -22.99
N MET A 235 10.32 -27.34 -22.52
CA MET A 235 11.68 -27.88 -22.56
C MET A 235 12.19 -28.04 -23.99
N ASN A 236 11.35 -28.45 -24.95
CA ASN A 236 11.75 -28.51 -26.36
C ASN A 236 12.12 -27.13 -26.91
N MET A 237 11.30 -26.11 -26.64
CA MET A 237 11.57 -24.74 -27.08
C MET A 237 12.89 -24.20 -26.50
N ILE A 238 13.12 -24.42 -25.21
CA ILE A 238 14.32 -23.95 -24.51
C ILE A 238 15.56 -24.72 -24.95
N THR A 239 15.45 -26.03 -25.17
CA THR A 239 16.57 -26.86 -25.63
C THR A 239 17.09 -26.40 -26.99
N MET A 240 16.21 -26.03 -27.93
CA MET A 240 16.65 -25.47 -29.21
C MET A 240 17.45 -24.18 -29.02
N LYS A 241 16.96 -23.24 -28.21
CA LYS A 241 17.65 -21.97 -27.92
C LYS A 241 18.98 -22.15 -27.18
N ALA A 242 19.03 -23.11 -26.25
CA ALA A 242 20.23 -23.43 -25.48
C ALA A 242 21.30 -24.10 -26.34
N LYS A 243 20.89 -24.91 -27.33
CA LYS A 243 21.79 -25.57 -28.28
C LYS A 243 22.62 -24.56 -29.08
N ASP A 244 22.03 -23.45 -29.49
CA ASP A 244 22.74 -22.37 -30.19
C ASP A 244 23.85 -21.74 -29.35
N LYS A 245 23.76 -21.84 -28.01
CA LYS A 245 24.78 -21.39 -27.06
C LYS A 245 25.68 -22.52 -26.52
N GLY A 246 25.42 -23.78 -26.90
CA GLY A 246 26.13 -24.94 -26.34
C GLY A 246 25.86 -25.17 -24.84
N LEU A 247 24.70 -24.74 -24.33
CA LEU A 247 24.30 -24.96 -22.94
C LEU A 247 23.57 -26.31 -22.80
N ALA A 248 23.83 -27.03 -21.72
CA ALA A 248 23.06 -28.22 -21.36
C ALA A 248 21.74 -27.80 -20.69
N VAL A 249 20.66 -28.53 -20.97
CA VAL A 249 19.34 -28.29 -20.38
C VAL A 249 18.87 -29.54 -19.66
N GLU A 250 18.51 -29.42 -18.40
CA GLU A 250 18.10 -30.54 -17.54
C GLU A 250 16.68 -30.32 -17.00
N LEU A 251 15.88 -31.39 -16.96
CA LEU A 251 14.55 -31.40 -16.36
C LEU A 251 14.52 -32.47 -15.26
N SER A 252 14.11 -32.07 -14.06
CA SER A 252 13.84 -32.97 -12.94
C SER A 252 12.40 -32.76 -12.47
N VAL A 253 11.56 -33.78 -12.58
CA VAL A 253 10.16 -33.75 -12.12
C VAL A 253 9.99 -34.84 -11.09
N ASP A 254 9.35 -34.51 -9.97
CA ASP A 254 8.99 -35.48 -8.94
C ASP A 254 7.95 -36.48 -9.48
N GLU A 255 8.23 -37.78 -9.36
CA GLU A 255 7.37 -38.88 -9.82
C GLU A 255 6.04 -38.96 -9.05
N THR A 256 5.95 -38.31 -7.88
CA THR A 256 4.73 -38.29 -7.07
C THR A 256 3.68 -37.30 -7.57
N LEU A 257 4.03 -36.42 -8.52
CA LEU A 257 3.10 -35.43 -9.05
C LEU A 257 2.06 -36.04 -10.00
N PRO A 258 0.78 -35.60 -9.92
CA PRO A 258 -0.24 -36.01 -10.88
C PRO A 258 0.08 -35.46 -12.28
N SER A 259 -0.36 -36.17 -13.33
CA SER A 259 -0.14 -35.71 -14.70
C SER A 259 -1.08 -34.57 -15.11
N ARG A 260 -2.25 -34.46 -14.47
CA ARG A 260 -3.26 -33.44 -14.75
C ARG A 260 -3.43 -32.50 -13.57
N PHE A 261 -3.50 -31.22 -13.87
CA PHE A 261 -3.72 -30.15 -12.90
C PHE A 261 -4.91 -29.29 -13.32
N TRP A 262 -5.46 -28.55 -12.36
CA TRP A 262 -6.51 -27.57 -12.58
C TRP A 262 -5.94 -26.16 -12.42
N GLY A 263 -6.01 -25.34 -13.47
CA GLY A 263 -5.43 -23.99 -13.48
C GLY A 263 -5.29 -23.43 -14.89
N ASP A 264 -4.61 -22.29 -15.00
CA ASP A 264 -4.44 -21.58 -16.28
C ASP A 264 -3.07 -21.95 -16.90
N ASP A 265 -3.11 -22.90 -17.83
CA ASP A 265 -1.91 -23.46 -18.49
C ASP A 265 -1.20 -22.39 -19.34
N ILE A 266 -1.94 -21.49 -19.98
CA ILE A 266 -1.42 -20.39 -20.79
C ILE A 266 -0.56 -19.47 -19.92
N ARG A 267 -1.07 -19.07 -18.75
CA ARG A 267 -0.34 -18.21 -17.82
C ARG A 267 0.85 -18.92 -17.20
N LEU A 268 0.69 -20.19 -16.81
CA LEU A 268 1.81 -20.98 -16.29
C LEU A 268 2.92 -21.13 -17.32
N ARG A 269 2.56 -21.41 -18.58
CA ARG A 269 3.49 -21.47 -19.71
C ARG A 269 4.23 -20.14 -19.89
N GLN A 270 3.53 -19.01 -19.82
CA GLN A 270 4.13 -17.68 -19.93
C GLN A 270 5.19 -17.44 -18.84
N ILE A 271 4.88 -17.80 -17.59
CA ILE A 271 5.80 -17.69 -16.46
C ILE A 271 7.06 -18.53 -16.70
N LEU A 272 6.88 -19.82 -16.97
CA LEU A 272 7.99 -20.76 -17.14
C LEU A 272 8.85 -20.40 -18.35
N VAL A 273 8.24 -20.01 -19.48
CA VAL A 273 8.97 -19.58 -20.68
C VAL A 273 9.79 -18.30 -20.40
N ASN A 274 9.26 -17.33 -19.66
CA ASN A 274 9.98 -16.10 -19.33
C ASN A 274 11.20 -16.41 -18.43
N ILE A 275 11.01 -17.21 -17.39
CA ILE A 275 12.10 -17.63 -16.48
C ILE A 275 13.17 -18.41 -17.25
N MET A 276 12.78 -19.42 -18.02
CA MET A 276 13.74 -20.27 -18.74
C MET A 276 14.45 -19.51 -19.88
N ASN A 277 13.75 -18.61 -20.59
CA ASN A 277 14.40 -17.74 -21.57
C ASN A 277 15.43 -16.83 -20.90
N ASN A 278 15.12 -16.26 -19.73
CA ASN A 278 16.09 -15.46 -18.98
C ASN A 278 17.28 -16.32 -18.52
N ALA A 279 17.05 -17.54 -18.06
CA ALA A 279 18.12 -18.46 -17.68
C ALA A 279 19.07 -18.73 -18.86
N VAL A 280 18.56 -19.06 -20.05
CA VAL A 280 19.39 -19.27 -21.25
C VAL A 280 20.05 -17.96 -21.71
N LYS A 281 19.35 -16.83 -21.63
CA LYS A 281 19.86 -15.52 -22.05
C LYS A 281 21.07 -15.11 -21.23
N TYR A 282 21.01 -15.25 -19.90
CA TYR A 282 22.05 -14.77 -18.98
C TYR A 282 23.09 -15.82 -18.59
N THR A 283 22.94 -17.07 -19.01
CA THR A 283 23.97 -18.11 -18.85
C THR A 283 24.87 -18.14 -20.09
N GLU A 284 26.18 -18.00 -19.88
CA GLU A 284 27.19 -18.05 -20.95
C GLU A 284 27.76 -19.45 -21.16
N LYS A 285 28.00 -20.20 -20.08
CA LYS A 285 28.57 -21.56 -20.09
C LYS A 285 27.99 -22.37 -18.94
N GLY A 286 27.86 -23.69 -19.12
CA GLY A 286 27.33 -24.61 -18.11
C GLY A 286 25.97 -25.19 -18.52
N SER A 287 25.04 -25.25 -17.56
CA SER A 287 23.71 -25.84 -17.74
C SER A 287 22.60 -24.97 -17.16
N VAL A 288 21.38 -25.21 -17.64
CA VAL A 288 20.13 -24.66 -17.11
C VAL A 288 19.23 -25.82 -16.71
N SER A 289 18.83 -25.88 -15.45
CA SER A 289 17.98 -26.96 -14.91
C SER A 289 16.62 -26.44 -14.45
N LEU A 290 15.53 -27.14 -14.82
CA LEU A 290 14.20 -26.93 -14.26
C LEU A 290 13.88 -28.08 -13.31
N THR A 291 13.61 -27.77 -12.04
CA THR A 291 13.18 -28.75 -11.03
C THR A 291 11.75 -28.47 -10.61
N VAL A 292 10.90 -29.49 -10.63
CA VAL A 292 9.50 -29.40 -10.21
C VAL A 292 9.24 -30.43 -9.11
N THR A 293 8.75 -29.93 -7.98
CA THR A 293 8.37 -30.71 -6.80
C THR A 293 7.01 -30.23 -6.30
N GLY A 294 6.28 -31.07 -5.60
CA GLY A 294 5.04 -30.67 -4.95
C GLY A 294 4.74 -31.51 -3.73
N THR A 295 3.77 -31.05 -2.96
CA THR A 295 3.21 -31.76 -1.82
C THR A 295 1.70 -31.80 -2.02
N ASP A 296 1.06 -32.87 -1.59
CA ASP A 296 -0.40 -32.89 -1.53
C ASP A 296 -0.87 -31.67 -0.72
N ALA A 297 -1.91 -30.99 -1.20
CA ALA A 297 -2.60 -30.03 -0.36
C ALA A 297 -3.15 -30.82 0.82
N GLU A 298 -2.60 -30.61 2.02
CA GLU A 298 -3.23 -31.10 3.24
C GLU A 298 -4.69 -30.61 3.20
N ASP A 299 -5.65 -31.54 3.20
CA ASP A 299 -7.08 -31.24 3.28
C ASP A 299 -7.33 -30.31 4.49
N GLY A 300 -7.38 -29.02 4.22
CA GLY A 300 -7.35 -27.96 5.22
C GLY A 300 -8.12 -26.74 4.71
N ASP A 301 -9.39 -26.71 5.08
CA ASP A 301 -10.39 -25.65 4.86
C ASP A 301 -10.92 -25.47 3.43
N SER A 302 -11.98 -26.23 3.15
CA SER A 302 -13.15 -25.70 2.47
C SER A 302 -13.63 -24.40 3.12
N MET A 303 -13.45 -23.27 2.43
CA MET A 303 -14.24 -22.04 2.60
C MET A 303 -14.61 -21.46 1.23
#